data_AF-A0A7X5ILU3-F1
#
_entry.id   AF-A0A7X5ILU3-F1
#
_cell.length_a   1.000
_cell.length_b   1.000
_cell.length_c   1.000
_cell.angle_alpha   90.00
_cell.angle_beta   90.00
_cell.angle_gamma   90.00
#
_symmetry.space_group_name_H-M   'P 1'
#
loop_
_entity.id
_entity.type
_entity.pdbx_description
1 polymer ?
#
loop_
_entity_poly.entity_id
_entity_poly.type
_entity_poly.pdbx_seq_one_letter_code
_entity_poly.pdbx_strand_id
1 'polypeptide(L)'
;MYSFDIKSKKLKRVFQGVDSGSGYGKYLLVKPYEGVAGCSEIRIFNCQKQKVKNIVRGEQRRRQQPYWKKVYYGEATKMGKNGTPSAFAIKSYNCKAGKKKAIVKEIKGSFITAIDEKSVTYVAYSKGWKATTYKYDYSTGKKRKM
;
A
#
# COMPACT_ATOMS: atom_id res chain seq x y z
N MET A 1 -1.27 9.87 -16.07
CA MET A 1 -1.60 8.47 -16.38
C MET A 1 -2.54 8.39 -17.57
N TYR A 2 -2.19 7.55 -18.53
CA TYR A 2 -2.95 7.32 -19.75
C TYR A 2 -3.40 5.85 -19.81
N SER A 3 -4.54 5.59 -20.45
CA SER A 3 -4.92 4.26 -20.92
C SER A 3 -4.66 4.20 -22.42
N PHE A 4 -4.09 3.09 -22.86
CA PHE A 4 -3.92 2.77 -24.27
C PHE A 4 -4.74 1.53 -24.59
N ASP A 5 -5.66 1.65 -25.54
CA ASP A 5 -6.40 0.51 -26.06
C ASP A 5 -5.61 -0.14 -27.20
N ILE A 6 -5.18 -1.39 -27.01
CA ILE A 6 -4.28 -2.08 -27.95
C ILE A 6 -4.97 -2.33 -29.31
N LYS A 7 -6.28 -2.62 -29.31
CA LYS A 7 -7.01 -2.98 -30.53
C LYS A 7 -7.28 -1.76 -31.40
N SER A 8 -7.80 -0.70 -30.80
CA SER A 8 -8.16 0.54 -31.47
C SER A 8 -7.01 1.53 -31.57
N LYS A 9 -5.86 1.26 -30.93
CA LYS A 9 -4.70 2.15 -30.80
C LYS A 9 -5.05 3.53 -30.22
N LYS A 10 -6.17 3.65 -29.51
CA LYS A 10 -6.62 4.91 -28.92
C LYS A 10 -5.93 5.16 -27.60
N LEU A 11 -5.27 6.30 -27.49
CA LEU A 11 -4.71 6.81 -26.24
C LEU A 11 -5.72 7.77 -25.58
N LYS A 12 -5.99 7.59 -24.29
CA LYS A 12 -6.85 8.48 -23.51
C LYS A 12 -6.19 8.84 -22.19
N ARG A 13 -6.23 10.11 -21.81
CA ARG A 13 -5.81 10.54 -20.49
C ARG A 13 -6.85 10.10 -19.46
N VAL A 14 -6.39 9.40 -18.42
CA VAL A 14 -7.26 8.82 -17.38
C VAL A 14 -7.12 9.53 -16.05
N PHE A 15 -5.90 9.99 -15.73
CA PHE A 15 -5.61 10.64 -14.47
C PHE A 15 -4.47 11.64 -14.62
N GLN A 16 -4.59 12.79 -13.99
CA GLN A 16 -3.55 13.82 -13.91
C GLN A 16 -2.84 13.74 -12.55
N GLY A 17 -1.52 13.92 -12.53
CA GLY A 17 -0.72 13.93 -11.29
C GLY A 17 -0.67 12.56 -10.59
N VAL A 18 -0.06 11.56 -11.24
CA VAL A 18 0.18 10.24 -10.64
C VAL A 18 1.68 10.03 -10.54
N ASP A 19 2.15 9.67 -9.36
CA ASP A 19 3.55 9.36 -9.07
C ASP A 19 3.87 7.89 -9.41
N SER A 20 3.00 6.97 -9.00
CA SER A 20 3.16 5.54 -9.30
C SER A 20 1.82 4.82 -9.33
N GLY A 21 1.80 3.67 -10.02
CA GLY A 21 0.63 2.80 -10.02
C GLY A 21 1.01 1.32 -10.04
N SER A 22 0.20 0.49 -9.39
CA SER A 22 0.31 -0.97 -9.44
C SER A 22 -1.05 -1.58 -9.81
N GLY A 23 -1.03 -2.47 -10.80
CA GLY A 23 -2.25 -3.05 -11.38
C GLY A 23 -2.48 -4.50 -10.98
N TYR A 24 -3.74 -4.88 -10.81
CA TYR A 24 -4.16 -6.28 -10.75
C TYR A 24 -5.55 -6.45 -11.34
N GLY A 25 -5.65 -7.25 -12.42
CA GLY A 25 -6.89 -7.42 -13.18
C GLY A 25 -7.45 -6.07 -13.66
N LYS A 26 -8.72 -5.79 -13.33
CA LYS A 26 -9.39 -4.54 -13.72
C LYS A 26 -9.15 -3.34 -12.79
N TYR A 27 -8.31 -3.49 -11.77
CA TYR A 27 -8.08 -2.46 -10.77
C TYR A 27 -6.64 -1.97 -10.82
N LEU A 28 -6.47 -0.66 -10.71
CA LEU A 28 -5.18 -0.02 -10.62
C LEU A 28 -5.13 0.79 -9.32
N LEU A 29 -4.16 0.49 -8.46
CA LEU A 29 -3.80 1.36 -7.36
C LEU A 29 -3.01 2.53 -7.90
N VAL A 30 -3.46 3.74 -7.60
CA VAL A 30 -2.83 4.98 -8.04
C VAL A 30 -2.44 5.80 -6.83
N LYS A 31 -1.18 6.22 -6.85
CA LYS A 31 -0.58 7.12 -5.90
C LYS A 31 -0.54 8.53 -6.52
N PRO A 32 -1.44 9.46 -6.13
CA PRO A 32 -1.39 10.81 -6.66
C PRO A 32 -0.08 11.49 -6.24
N TYR A 33 0.45 12.33 -7.13
CA TYR A 33 1.56 13.21 -6.81
C TYR A 33 1.00 14.43 -6.08
N GLU A 34 1.36 14.57 -4.80
CA GLU A 34 0.89 15.68 -3.94
C GLU A 34 1.96 16.76 -3.75
N GLY A 35 3.09 16.70 -4.47
CA GLY A 35 4.19 17.66 -4.32
C GLY A 35 4.99 17.52 -3.03
N VAL A 36 4.61 16.61 -2.12
CA VAL A 36 5.26 16.40 -0.81
C VAL A 36 5.77 14.97 -0.69
N ALA A 37 6.96 14.79 -0.11
CA ALA A 37 7.55 13.49 0.14
C ALA A 37 6.73 12.71 1.19
N GLY A 38 6.11 11.62 0.73
CA GLY A 38 5.26 10.77 1.56
C GLY A 38 3.81 10.84 1.12
N CYS A 39 3.29 9.75 0.56
CA CYS A 39 1.93 9.78 0.05
C CYS A 39 0.89 9.74 1.15
N SER A 40 -0.07 10.67 1.09
CA SER A 40 -1.21 10.70 2.01
C SER A 40 -2.46 10.01 1.47
N GLU A 41 -2.54 9.70 0.17
CA GLU A 41 -3.74 9.07 -0.41
C GLU A 41 -3.42 7.89 -1.33
N ILE A 42 -4.22 6.82 -1.20
CA ILE A 42 -4.27 5.72 -2.18
C ILE A 42 -5.64 5.74 -2.83
N ARG A 43 -5.65 5.82 -4.16
CA ARG A 43 -6.87 5.73 -4.98
C ARG A 43 -6.88 4.37 -5.69
N ILE A 44 -8.05 3.76 -5.90
CA ILE A 44 -8.18 2.67 -6.89
C ILE A 44 -9.00 3.18 -8.05
N PHE A 45 -8.45 2.94 -9.23
CA PHE A 45 -9.09 3.14 -10.49
C PHE A 45 -9.63 1.80 -11.03
N ASN A 46 -10.90 1.77 -11.44
CA ASN A 46 -11.48 0.63 -12.13
C ASN A 46 -11.33 0.84 -13.65
N CYS A 47 -10.41 0.09 -14.26
CA CYS A 47 -10.06 0.21 -15.67
C CYS A 47 -11.21 -0.10 -16.62
N GLN A 48 -12.11 -1.03 -16.25
CA GLN A 48 -13.27 -1.38 -17.09
C GLN A 48 -14.32 -0.27 -17.09
N LYS A 49 -14.62 0.29 -15.92
CA LYS A 49 -15.68 1.30 -15.78
C LYS A 49 -15.18 2.72 -16.01
N GLN A 50 -13.87 2.91 -16.12
CA GLN A 50 -13.18 4.20 -16.12
C GLN A 50 -13.60 5.13 -14.96
N LYS A 51 -13.94 4.54 -13.80
CA LYS A 51 -14.35 5.29 -12.60
C LYS A 51 -13.27 5.25 -11.53
N VAL A 52 -13.02 6.39 -10.92
CA VAL A 52 -12.12 6.57 -9.77
C VAL A 52 -12.95 6.42 -8.49
N LYS A 53 -12.45 5.62 -7.54
CA LYS A 53 -12.98 5.64 -6.17
C LYS A 53 -11.84 5.98 -5.22
N ASN A 54 -12.04 7.01 -4.41
CA ASN A 54 -11.13 7.32 -3.30
C ASN A 54 -11.30 6.25 -2.22
N ILE A 55 -10.20 5.67 -1.77
CA ILE A 55 -10.24 4.45 -0.97
C ILE A 55 -9.63 4.66 0.38
N VAL A 56 -8.47 5.32 0.44
CA VAL A 56 -7.94 5.72 1.73
C VAL A 56 -7.23 7.06 1.69
N ARG A 57 -7.71 8.01 2.51
CA ARG A 57 -6.95 9.16 3.03
C ARG A 57 -6.24 8.75 4.31
N GLY A 58 -4.95 9.06 4.44
CA GLY A 58 -4.18 8.90 5.66
C GLY A 58 -2.67 8.82 5.40
N GLU A 59 -1.92 9.49 6.27
CA GLU A 59 -0.48 9.76 6.20
C GLU A 59 0.39 8.51 5.96
N GLN A 60 1.35 8.69 5.05
CA GLN A 60 2.51 7.83 4.75
C GLN A 60 2.28 6.31 4.65
N ARG A 61 2.02 5.85 3.43
CA ARG A 61 1.77 4.42 3.13
C ARG A 61 2.86 3.86 2.21
N ARG A 62 3.53 2.79 2.65
CA ARG A 62 4.61 2.13 1.89
C ARG A 62 4.18 0.72 1.41
N ARG A 63 4.36 0.50 0.11
CA ARG A 63 4.15 -0.73 -0.71
C ARG A 63 2.74 -1.36 -0.65
N GLN A 64 2.18 -1.64 -1.83
CA GLN A 64 0.80 -2.12 -1.97
C GLN A 64 0.73 -3.20 -3.05
N GLN A 65 0.07 -4.32 -2.75
CA GLN A 65 -0.25 -5.35 -3.73
C GLN A 65 -1.78 -5.59 -3.72
N PRO A 66 -2.47 -5.42 -4.87
CA PRO A 66 -3.87 -5.77 -4.95
C PRO A 66 -4.02 -7.29 -5.13
N TYR A 67 -4.75 -7.95 -4.23
CA TYR A 67 -5.14 -9.35 -4.35
C TYR A 67 -6.65 -9.45 -4.49
N TRP A 68 -7.11 -9.80 -5.71
CA TRP A 68 -8.45 -10.23 -6.15
C TRP A 68 -9.70 -9.41 -5.72
N LYS A 69 -9.80 -8.96 -4.46
CA LYS A 69 -10.87 -8.12 -3.89
C LYS A 69 -10.39 -7.20 -2.75
N LYS A 70 -9.13 -7.31 -2.33
CA LYS A 70 -8.57 -6.58 -1.19
C LYS A 70 -7.25 -5.92 -1.53
N VAL A 71 -7.00 -4.79 -0.88
CA VAL A 71 -5.70 -4.10 -0.87
C VAL A 71 -5.17 -4.16 0.54
N TYR A 72 -3.97 -4.72 0.69
CA TYR A 72 -3.27 -4.77 1.95
C TYR A 72 -2.28 -3.60 2.03
N TYR A 73 -2.24 -2.93 3.17
CA TYR A 73 -1.35 -1.79 3.37
C TYR A 73 -0.92 -1.66 4.83
N GLY A 74 0.25 -1.05 5.03
CA GLY A 74 0.70 -0.55 6.32
C GLY A 74 0.26 0.88 6.56
N GLU A 75 -0.08 1.19 7.81
CA GLU A 75 -0.37 2.54 8.29
C GLU A 75 0.53 2.83 9.49
N ALA A 76 1.34 3.88 9.42
CA ALA A 76 2.21 4.24 10.54
C ALA A 76 1.37 4.52 11.80
N THR A 77 1.73 3.89 12.92
CA THR A 77 1.08 4.14 14.21
C THR A 77 1.97 4.97 15.13
N LYS A 78 3.29 4.91 14.93
CA LYS A 78 4.28 5.69 15.65
C LYS A 78 5.37 6.16 14.70
N MET A 79 5.76 7.42 14.85
CA MET A 79 6.90 8.00 14.15
C MET A 79 8.14 7.92 15.05
N GLY A 80 9.30 7.66 14.45
CA GLY A 80 10.60 7.77 15.10
C GLY A 80 11.16 9.18 15.01
N LYS A 81 12.31 9.43 15.67
CA LYS A 81 12.94 10.75 15.81
C LYS A 81 13.25 11.46 14.48
N ASN A 82 13.43 10.72 13.39
CA ASN A 82 13.79 11.27 12.07
C ASN A 82 12.63 11.23 11.07
N GLY A 83 11.37 11.22 11.54
CA GLY A 83 10.20 11.11 10.67
C GLY A 83 10.08 9.77 9.94
N THR A 84 10.87 8.76 10.31
CA THR A 84 10.72 7.38 9.83
C THR A 84 9.75 6.65 10.76
N PRO A 85 8.75 5.91 10.25
CA PRO A 85 7.90 5.08 11.09
C PRO A 85 8.73 4.19 12.03
N SER A 86 8.32 4.08 13.28
CA SER A 86 8.90 3.16 14.28
C SER A 86 7.95 2.00 14.59
N ALA A 87 6.67 2.16 14.25
CA ALA A 87 5.68 1.10 14.25
C ALA A 87 4.58 1.37 13.22
N PHE A 88 3.92 0.30 12.78
CA PHE A 88 2.78 0.36 11.85
C PHE A 88 1.72 -0.70 12.15
N ALA A 89 0.48 -0.41 11.79
CA ALA A 89 -0.63 -1.34 11.74
C ALA A 89 -0.74 -1.95 10.34
N ILE A 90 -1.22 -3.19 10.24
CA ILE A 90 -1.56 -3.83 8.96
C ILE A 90 -3.07 -3.83 8.80
N LYS A 91 -3.54 -3.32 7.66
CA LYS A 91 -4.95 -3.22 7.33
C LYS A 91 -5.22 -3.79 5.95
N SER A 92 -6.47 -4.20 5.72
CA SER A 92 -7.00 -4.48 4.38
C SER A 92 -8.14 -3.54 4.04
N TYR A 93 -8.28 -3.23 2.76
CA TYR A 93 -9.44 -2.56 2.20
C TYR A 93 -10.17 -3.48 1.23
N ASN A 94 -11.45 -3.74 1.44
CA ASN A 94 -12.28 -4.49 0.51
C ASN A 94 -12.76 -3.57 -0.63
N CYS A 95 -12.28 -3.80 -1.85
CA CYS A 95 -12.55 -2.96 -3.02
C CYS A 95 -14.03 -2.99 -3.44
N LYS A 96 -14.75 -4.09 -3.20
CA LYS A 96 -16.17 -4.23 -3.55
C LYS A 96 -17.05 -3.54 -2.50
N ALA A 97 -16.85 -3.85 -1.22
CA ALA A 97 -17.66 -3.34 -0.12
C ALA A 97 -17.29 -1.93 0.33
N GLY A 98 -16.09 -1.46 -0.03
CA GLY A 98 -15.56 -0.17 0.38
C GLY A 98 -15.20 -0.06 1.87
N LYS A 99 -14.97 -1.19 2.55
CA LYS A 99 -14.73 -1.25 4.01
C LYS A 99 -13.26 -1.54 4.33
N LYS A 100 -12.72 -0.87 5.34
CA LYS A 100 -11.40 -1.15 5.94
C LYS A 100 -11.53 -2.19 7.05
N LYS A 101 -10.54 -3.06 7.21
CA LYS A 101 -10.42 -4.02 8.32
C LYS A 101 -8.99 -4.03 8.86
N ALA A 102 -8.84 -3.91 10.18
CA ALA A 102 -7.55 -4.13 10.84
C ALA A 102 -7.19 -5.62 10.83
N ILE A 103 -5.94 -5.94 10.52
CA ILE A 103 -5.38 -7.29 10.54
C ILE A 103 -4.42 -7.42 11.72
N VAL A 104 -3.49 -6.48 11.84
CA VAL A 104 -2.55 -6.39 12.96
C VAL A 104 -2.58 -4.98 13.51
N LYS A 105 -2.70 -4.85 14.84
CA LYS A 105 -2.80 -3.55 15.51
C LYS A 105 -1.47 -2.80 15.50
N GLU A 106 -0.35 -3.48 15.75
CA GLU A 106 0.96 -2.84 15.79
C GLU A 106 2.08 -3.86 15.49
N ILE A 107 3.02 -3.46 14.64
CA ILE A 107 4.29 -4.13 14.37
C ILE A 107 5.39 -3.08 14.52
N LYS A 108 6.38 -3.35 15.37
CA LYS A 108 7.58 -2.51 15.49
C LYS A 108 8.47 -2.75 14.27
N GLY A 109 8.64 -1.71 13.46
CA GLY A 109 9.38 -1.77 12.20
C GLY A 109 9.35 -0.43 11.49
N SER A 110 10.21 -0.29 10.49
CA SER A 110 10.50 0.99 9.84
C SER A 110 9.87 1.13 8.46
N PHE A 111 9.82 0.05 7.67
CA PHE A 111 9.06 0.03 6.43
C PHE A 111 8.73 -1.38 5.95
N ILE A 112 7.68 -1.48 5.16
CA ILE A 112 7.18 -2.72 4.58
C ILE A 112 7.87 -2.99 3.25
N THR A 113 8.41 -4.19 3.10
CA THR A 113 9.00 -4.68 1.85
C THR A 113 8.05 -5.60 1.10
N ALA A 114 7.16 -6.33 1.74
CA ALA A 114 6.13 -7.10 1.03
C ALA A 114 4.90 -7.25 1.91
N ILE A 115 3.72 -7.36 1.30
CA ILE A 115 2.47 -7.51 2.04
C ILE A 115 1.47 -8.30 1.19
N ASP A 116 0.89 -9.33 1.77
CA ASP A 116 -0.14 -10.16 1.17
C ASP A 116 -1.25 -10.46 2.18
N GLU A 117 -2.08 -11.47 1.92
CA GLU A 117 -3.20 -11.83 2.79
C GLU A 117 -2.84 -12.66 4.02
N LYS A 118 -1.64 -13.25 4.04
CA LYS A 118 -1.18 -14.17 5.10
C LYS A 118 -0.07 -13.55 5.93
N SER A 119 0.73 -12.67 5.34
CA SER A 119 1.94 -12.16 5.96
C SER A 119 2.36 -10.77 5.49
N VAL A 120 3.21 -10.14 6.31
CA VAL A 120 3.95 -8.94 5.94
C VAL A 120 5.45 -9.20 6.11
N THR A 121 6.24 -8.81 5.12
CA THR A 121 7.68 -8.70 5.24
C THR A 121 8.05 -7.24 5.45
N TYR A 122 8.90 -6.96 6.43
CA TYR A 122 9.26 -5.61 6.82
C TYR A 122 10.70 -5.53 7.34
N VAL A 123 11.25 -4.32 7.32
CA VAL A 123 12.57 -4.02 7.89
C VAL A 123 12.40 -3.32 9.22
N ALA A 124 13.20 -3.73 10.22
CA ALA A 124 13.38 -2.97 11.45
C ALA A 124 14.87 -2.63 11.60
N TYR A 125 15.15 -1.39 12.01
CA TYR A 125 16.49 -0.95 12.36
C TYR A 125 16.76 -1.16 13.84
N SER A 126 17.92 -1.74 14.17
CA SER A 126 18.43 -1.77 15.55
C SER A 126 19.33 -0.56 15.84
N LYS A 127 19.88 -0.49 17.06
CA LYS A 127 20.97 0.44 17.39
C LYS A 127 22.09 0.31 16.35
N GLY A 128 22.61 1.45 15.89
CA GLY A 128 23.63 1.52 14.83
C GLY A 128 23.10 1.33 13.40
N TRP A 129 21.81 1.58 13.13
CA TRP A 129 21.21 1.52 11.80
C TRP A 129 21.35 0.16 11.08
N LYS A 130 21.59 -0.92 11.81
CA LYS A 130 21.59 -2.26 11.23
C LYS A 130 20.16 -2.65 10.87
N ALA A 131 19.92 -2.80 9.59
CA ALA A 131 18.64 -3.27 9.06
C ALA A 131 18.52 -4.78 9.29
N THR A 132 17.37 -5.23 9.78
CA THR A 132 17.01 -6.64 9.78
C THR A 132 15.64 -6.82 9.16
N THR A 133 15.53 -7.78 8.25
CA THR A 133 14.27 -8.13 7.59
C THR A 133 13.56 -9.20 8.40
N TYR A 134 12.25 -9.04 8.57
CA TYR A 134 11.39 -9.98 9.25
C TYR A 134 10.19 -10.29 8.38
N LYS A 135 9.68 -11.53 8.49
CA LYS A 135 8.35 -11.93 8.02
C LYS A 135 7.45 -12.16 9.22
N TYR A 136 6.29 -11.50 9.25
CA TYR A 136 5.27 -11.66 10.27
C TYR A 136 4.05 -12.37 9.68
N ASP A 137 3.65 -13.46 10.30
CA ASP A 137 2.48 -14.25 9.91
C ASP A 137 1.25 -13.80 10.70
N TYR A 138 0.16 -13.45 9.99
CA TYR A 138 -1.04 -12.89 10.62
C TYR A 138 -1.84 -13.90 11.43
N SER A 139 -1.77 -15.18 11.04
CA SER A 139 -2.55 -16.23 11.68
C SER A 139 -1.95 -16.64 13.03
N THR A 140 -0.62 -16.71 13.10
CA THR A 140 0.11 -17.12 14.30
C THR A 140 0.58 -15.95 15.15
N GLY A 141 0.63 -14.75 14.59
CA GLY A 141 1.19 -13.57 15.24
C GLY A 141 2.71 -13.64 15.45
N LYS A 142 3.39 -14.64 14.88
CA LYS A 142 4.84 -14.84 15.04
C LYS A 142 5.62 -14.09 13.95
N LYS A 143 6.78 -13.56 14.33
CA LYS A 143 7.77 -13.02 13.39
C LYS A 143 8.97 -13.95 13.26
N ARG A 144 9.50 -14.08 12.05
CA ARG A 144 10.73 -14.81 11.73
C ARG A 144 11.72 -13.87 11.07
N LYS A 145 12.98 -13.87 11.52
CA LYS A 145 14.07 -13.17 10.84
C LYS A 145 14.31 -13.82 9.47
N MET A 146 14.47 -13.01 8.44
CA MET A 146 14.83 -13.45 7.09
C MET A 146 16.31 -13.22 6.82
#